data_AF-K0HRS9-F1
#
_entry.id   AF-K0HRS9-F1
#
_cell.length_a   1.000
_cell.length_b   1.000
_cell.length_c   1.000
_cell.angle_alpha   90.00
_cell.angle_beta   90.00
_cell.angle_gamma   90.00
#
_symmetry.space_group_name_H-M   'P 1'
#
loop_
_entity.id
_entity.type
_entity.pdbx_description
1 polymer ?
#
loop_
_entity_poly.entity_id
_entity_poly.type
_entity_poly.pdbx_seq_one_letter_code
_entity_poly.pdbx_strand_id
1 'polypeptide(L)'
;MPTKHIENTTDAPIYVGGKMIQPGTGRDIDVALLPPEFQDQTAAAAPAEPTLADLIEALRAKSVKDILTEVPGLTQEALGLLLEAERAQAKPRTSLIAGIDAEMLGRADAKLKAEEEALYLNQLLDLTPDQLAAINEKISALTPEQLRSLTAEQRARMKPELLAALSAEQLAALEPTGE
;
A
#
# COMPACT_ATOMS: atom_id res chain seq x y z
N MET A 1 -21.40 6.90 -42.59
CA MET A 1 -20.33 5.89 -42.74
C MET A 1 -20.08 5.31 -41.35
N PRO A 2 -19.79 4.01 -41.21
CA PRO A 2 -19.55 3.41 -39.90
C PRO A 2 -18.31 4.03 -39.27
N THR A 3 -18.43 4.57 -38.06
CA THR A 3 -17.31 5.11 -37.28
C THR A 3 -17.01 4.20 -36.09
N LYS A 4 -15.75 4.15 -35.67
CA LYS A 4 -15.27 3.42 -34.49
C LYS A 4 -14.59 4.39 -33.53
N HIS A 5 -14.91 4.29 -32.25
CA HIS A 5 -14.26 5.07 -31.21
C HIS A 5 -12.90 4.47 -30.89
N ILE A 6 -11.83 5.27 -31.03
CA ILE A 6 -10.47 4.88 -30.71
C ILE A 6 -9.99 5.73 -29.53
N GLU A 7 -9.62 5.07 -28.45
CA GLU A 7 -9.06 5.72 -27.26
C GLU A 7 -7.53 5.57 -27.26
N ASN A 8 -6.83 6.64 -26.93
CA ASN A 8 -5.38 6.61 -26.78
C ASN A 8 -5.01 6.34 -25.31
N THR A 9 -4.70 5.08 -25.00
CA THR A 9 -4.21 4.64 -23.69
C THR A 9 -2.70 4.71 -23.55
N THR A 10 -1.98 5.25 -24.54
CA THR A 10 -0.52 5.39 -24.52
C THR A 10 -0.11 6.77 -23.99
N ASP A 11 1.10 6.88 -23.44
CA ASP A 11 1.69 8.15 -22.96
C ASP A 11 2.10 9.13 -24.08
N ALA A 12 1.89 8.78 -25.35
CA ALA A 12 2.26 9.60 -26.50
C ALA A 12 1.06 9.84 -27.44
N PRO A 13 0.99 10.98 -28.16
CA PRO A 13 -0.07 11.21 -29.13
C PRO A 13 0.02 10.23 -30.31
N ILE A 14 -1.12 9.62 -30.65
CA ILE A 14 -1.23 8.69 -31.79
C ILE A 14 -1.96 9.35 -32.96
N TYR A 15 -1.64 8.94 -34.18
CA TYR A 15 -2.29 9.42 -35.40
C TYR A 15 -3.03 8.27 -36.07
N VAL A 16 -4.36 8.35 -36.12
CA VAL A 16 -5.24 7.31 -36.66
C VAL A 16 -6.17 7.92 -37.71
N GLY A 17 -6.17 7.38 -38.93
CA GLY A 17 -6.98 7.90 -40.03
C GLY A 17 -6.74 9.38 -40.35
N GLY A 18 -5.49 9.86 -40.15
CA GLY A 18 -5.11 11.26 -40.35
C GLY A 18 -5.52 12.22 -39.23
N LYS A 19 -6.13 11.73 -38.14
CA LYS A 19 -6.48 12.53 -36.96
C LYS A 19 -5.57 12.20 -35.79
N MET A 20 -5.09 13.24 -35.10
CA MET A 20 -4.35 13.11 -33.85
C MET A 20 -5.30 12.82 -32.69
N ILE A 21 -4.93 11.87 -31.83
CA ILE A 21 -5.62 11.53 -30.58
C ILE A 21 -4.61 11.66 -29.44
N GLN A 22 -4.87 12.55 -28.49
CA GLN A 22 -3.99 12.78 -27.35
C GLN A 22 -4.11 11.65 -26.31
N PRO A 23 -3.06 11.40 -25.51
CA PRO A 23 -3.10 10.49 -24.37
C PRO A 23 -4.34 10.73 -23.49
N GLY A 24 -5.01 9.67 -23.08
CA GLY A 24 -6.19 9.72 -22.21
C GLY A 24 -7.45 10.28 -22.87
N THR A 25 -7.45 10.48 -24.20
CA THR A 25 -8.62 10.98 -24.94
C THR A 25 -9.04 9.98 -26.02
N GLY A 26 -10.33 9.95 -26.36
CA GLY A 26 -10.86 9.16 -27.46
C GLY A 26 -11.46 9.99 -28.60
N ARG A 27 -11.43 9.47 -29.82
CA ARG A 27 -12.09 10.07 -30.99
C ARG A 27 -12.73 9.03 -31.89
N ASP A 28 -13.87 9.40 -32.47
CA ASP A 28 -14.54 8.64 -33.53
C ASP A 28 -13.85 8.82 -34.89
N ILE A 29 -13.37 7.71 -35.44
CA ILE A 29 -12.70 7.62 -36.73
C ILE A 29 -13.54 6.79 -37.69
N ASP A 30 -13.58 7.18 -38.96
CA ASP A 30 -14.27 6.41 -39.99
C ASP A 30 -13.60 5.06 -40.20
N VAL A 31 -14.38 3.98 -40.22
CA VAL A 31 -13.85 2.61 -40.32
C VAL A 31 -13.10 2.40 -41.64
N ALA A 32 -13.47 3.09 -42.72
CA ALA A 32 -12.77 2.98 -44.01
C ALA A 32 -11.39 3.66 -43.99
N LEU A 33 -11.13 4.55 -43.03
CA LEU A 33 -9.87 5.27 -42.86
C LEU A 33 -8.99 4.69 -41.74
N LEU A 34 -9.46 3.65 -41.05
CA LEU A 34 -8.66 2.96 -40.04
C LEU A 34 -7.55 2.15 -40.70
N PRO A 35 -6.30 2.21 -40.22
CA PRO A 35 -5.27 1.25 -40.59
C PRO A 35 -5.73 -0.18 -40.24
N PRO A 36 -5.27 -1.22 -40.95
CA PRO A 36 -5.68 -2.61 -40.68
C PRO A 36 -5.45 -3.03 -39.22
N GLU A 37 -4.43 -2.48 -38.56
CA GLU A 37 -4.12 -2.69 -37.14
C GLU A 37 -5.23 -2.23 -36.17
N PHE A 38 -6.05 -1.26 -36.56
CA PHE A 38 -7.17 -0.74 -35.77
C PHE A 38 -8.53 -1.28 -36.23
N GLN A 39 -8.58 -1.98 -37.36
CA GLN A 39 -9.81 -2.61 -37.87
C GLN A 39 -10.14 -3.89 -37.08
N ASP A 40 -9.12 -4.70 -36.75
CA ASP A 40 -9.27 -6.00 -36.05
C ASP A 40 -9.45 -5.90 -34.52
N GLN A 41 -9.24 -4.71 -33.94
CA GLN A 41 -9.66 -4.43 -32.55
C GLN A 41 -11.19 -4.35 -32.45
N THR A 42 -11.97 -5.31 -32.95
CA THR A 42 -13.26 -5.60 -32.31
C THR A 42 -12.88 -5.75 -30.86
N ALA A 43 -13.33 -4.85 -29.97
CA ALA A 43 -12.92 -4.79 -28.57
C ALA A 43 -12.68 -6.21 -28.07
N ALA A 44 -11.41 -6.65 -28.13
CA ALA A 44 -11.03 -7.92 -27.56
C ALA A 44 -11.22 -7.59 -26.12
N ALA A 45 -12.37 -7.99 -25.58
CA ALA A 45 -12.76 -7.68 -24.23
C ALA A 45 -11.51 -7.89 -23.41
N ALA A 46 -10.94 -6.81 -22.87
CA ALA A 46 -9.86 -6.90 -21.90
C ALA A 46 -10.27 -8.06 -20.99
N PRO A 47 -9.40 -9.06 -20.74
CA PRO A 47 -9.79 -10.26 -20.02
C PRO A 47 -10.62 -9.79 -18.84
N ALA A 48 -11.92 -10.13 -18.86
CA ALA A 48 -12.90 -9.44 -18.04
C ALA A 48 -12.33 -9.42 -16.62
N GLU A 49 -12.18 -8.23 -16.03
CA GLU A 49 -11.74 -8.14 -14.64
C GLU A 49 -12.57 -9.16 -13.86
N PRO A 50 -11.91 -10.07 -13.11
CA PRO A 50 -12.60 -11.20 -12.51
C PRO A 50 -13.78 -10.65 -11.74
N THR A 51 -14.98 -11.05 -12.15
CA THR A 51 -16.18 -10.48 -11.56
C THR A 51 -16.24 -10.87 -10.09
N LEU A 52 -17.04 -10.16 -9.28
CA LEU A 52 -17.27 -10.57 -7.89
C LEU A 52 -17.70 -12.05 -7.80
N ALA A 53 -18.42 -12.55 -8.80
CA ALA A 53 -18.81 -13.96 -8.88
C ALA A 53 -17.61 -14.89 -9.14
N ASP A 54 -16.71 -14.54 -10.07
CA ASP A 54 -15.49 -15.32 -10.34
C ASP A 54 -14.56 -15.36 -9.12
N LEU A 55 -14.45 -14.23 -8.40
CA LEU A 55 -13.65 -14.16 -7.17
C LEU A 55 -14.25 -15.02 -6.04
N ILE A 56 -15.59 -15.03 -5.90
CA ILE A 56 -16.27 -15.91 -4.94
C ILE A 56 -16.06 -17.39 -5.31
N GLU A 57 -16.11 -17.73 -6.59
CA GLU A 57 -15.88 -19.09 -7.09
C GLU A 57 -14.43 -19.55 -6.80
N ALA A 58 -13.44 -18.70 -7.09
CA ALA A 58 -12.03 -18.95 -6.78
C ALA A 58 -11.77 -19.07 -5.27
N LEU A 59 -12.46 -18.26 -4.46
CA LEU A 59 -12.39 -18.33 -3.00
C LEU A 59 -12.96 -19.64 -2.45
N ARG A 60 -14.04 -20.16 -3.05
CA ARG A 60 -14.65 -21.44 -2.70
C ARG A 60 -13.77 -22.64 -3.04
N ALA A 61 -12.93 -22.52 -4.08
CA ALA A 61 -12.00 -23.59 -4.47
C ALA A 61 -10.87 -23.81 -3.45
N LYS A 62 -10.60 -22.82 -2.56
CA LYS A 62 -9.51 -22.89 -1.57
C LYS A 62 -10.02 -23.25 -0.16
N SER A 63 -9.27 -24.10 0.54
CA SER A 63 -9.56 -24.44 1.94
C SER A 63 -9.34 -23.23 2.86
N VAL A 64 -10.04 -23.20 4.01
CA VAL A 64 -9.84 -22.13 5.02
C VAL A 64 -8.36 -22.03 5.43
N LYS A 65 -7.70 -23.18 5.64
CA LYS A 65 -6.29 -23.25 6.03
C LYS A 65 -5.36 -22.60 4.99
N ASP A 66 -5.56 -22.91 3.71
CA ASP A 66 -4.73 -22.39 2.62
C ASP A 66 -4.91 -20.87 2.42
N ILE A 67 -6.12 -20.37 2.69
CA ILE A 67 -6.36 -18.92 2.62
C ILE A 67 -5.68 -18.22 3.80
N LEU A 68 -5.79 -18.77 5.01
CA LEU A 68 -5.19 -18.17 6.19
C LEU A 68 -3.65 -18.14 6.14
N THR A 69 -3.00 -19.03 5.37
CA THR A 69 -1.55 -18.94 5.15
C THR A 69 -1.14 -17.79 4.24
N GLU A 70 -2.04 -17.34 3.36
CA GLU A 70 -1.79 -16.25 2.40
C GLU A 70 -2.14 -14.88 3.00
N VAL A 71 -3.09 -14.85 3.96
CA VAL A 71 -3.59 -13.65 4.63
C VAL A 71 -2.49 -12.69 5.11
N PRO A 72 -1.39 -13.15 5.74
CA PRO A 72 -0.29 -12.25 6.16
C PRO A 72 0.40 -11.52 5.01
N GLY A 73 0.39 -12.09 3.79
CA GLY A 73 1.00 -11.50 2.60
C GLY A 73 0.09 -10.54 1.82
N LEU A 74 -1.19 -10.44 2.18
CA LEU A 74 -2.16 -9.60 1.48
C LEU A 74 -2.13 -8.14 1.97
N THR A 75 -2.56 -7.20 1.12
CA THR A 75 -2.74 -5.79 1.51
C THR A 75 -3.97 -5.62 2.39
N GLN A 76 -4.06 -4.47 3.09
CA GLN A 76 -5.23 -4.16 3.93
C GLN A 76 -6.52 -4.04 3.10
N GLU A 77 -6.46 -3.42 1.91
CA GLU A 77 -7.61 -3.37 1.01
C GLU A 77 -8.02 -4.76 0.52
N ALA A 78 -7.05 -5.63 0.17
CA ALA A 78 -7.34 -6.98 -0.27
C ALA A 78 -8.01 -7.83 0.82
N LEU A 79 -7.54 -7.71 2.08
CA LEU A 79 -8.19 -8.36 3.22
C LEU A 79 -9.61 -7.85 3.46
N GLY A 80 -9.85 -6.54 3.33
CA GLY A 80 -11.18 -5.95 3.43
C GLY A 80 -12.15 -6.47 2.37
N LEU A 81 -11.70 -6.52 1.10
CA LEU A 81 -12.49 -7.08 0.00
C LEU A 81 -12.75 -8.57 0.18
N LEU A 82 -11.76 -9.33 0.64
CA LEU A 82 -11.89 -10.75 0.93
C LEU A 82 -12.91 -11.02 2.04
N LEU A 83 -12.86 -10.23 3.11
CA LEU A 83 -13.78 -10.32 4.24
C LEU A 83 -15.22 -10.04 3.80
N GLU A 84 -15.42 -8.99 3.01
CA GLU A 84 -16.73 -8.61 2.47
C GLU A 84 -17.27 -9.69 1.52
N ALA A 85 -16.42 -10.21 0.63
CA ALA A 85 -16.77 -11.29 -0.28
C ALA A 85 -17.15 -12.58 0.46
N GLU A 86 -16.45 -12.93 1.55
CA GLU A 86 -16.77 -14.10 2.39
C GLU A 86 -18.08 -13.89 3.17
N ARG A 87 -18.35 -12.67 3.66
CA ARG A 87 -19.61 -12.32 4.36
C ARG A 87 -20.82 -12.29 3.43
N ALA A 88 -20.64 -11.91 2.17
CA ALA A 88 -21.69 -11.89 1.16
C ALA A 88 -22.09 -13.28 0.66
N GLN A 89 -21.35 -14.33 1.01
CA GLN A 89 -21.69 -15.70 0.60
C GLN A 89 -22.99 -16.17 1.28
N ALA A 90 -23.78 -16.96 0.55
CA ALA A 90 -24.97 -17.62 1.10
C ALA A 90 -24.66 -18.53 2.31
N LYS A 91 -23.42 -19.01 2.44
CA LYS A 91 -22.95 -19.82 3.55
C LYS A 91 -21.52 -19.42 3.94
N PRO A 92 -21.34 -18.38 4.77
CA PRO A 92 -20.03 -17.86 5.13
C PRO A 92 -19.26 -18.85 6.01
N ARG A 93 -17.94 -18.92 5.84
CA ARG A 93 -17.05 -19.70 6.71
C ARG A 93 -16.59 -18.85 7.87
N THR A 94 -17.27 -18.99 9.00
CA THR A 94 -17.01 -18.22 10.23
C THR A 94 -15.57 -18.32 10.72
N SER A 95 -14.89 -19.46 10.54
CA SER A 95 -13.47 -19.61 10.87
C SER A 95 -12.54 -18.78 9.98
N LEU A 96 -12.88 -18.60 8.69
CA LEU A 96 -12.08 -17.72 7.82
C LEU A 96 -12.30 -16.26 8.20
N ILE A 97 -13.57 -15.86 8.39
CA ILE A 97 -13.92 -14.51 8.84
C ILE A 97 -13.16 -14.17 10.13
N ALA A 98 -13.21 -15.05 11.14
CA ALA A 98 -12.51 -14.84 12.41
C ALA A 98 -10.98 -14.76 12.24
N GLY A 99 -10.39 -15.55 11.33
CA GLY A 99 -8.95 -15.48 11.07
C GLY A 99 -8.52 -14.19 10.34
N ILE A 100 -9.33 -13.70 9.40
CA ILE A 100 -9.09 -12.42 8.72
C ILE A 100 -9.30 -11.25 9.70
N ASP A 101 -10.37 -11.26 10.50
CA ASP A 101 -10.62 -10.24 11.53
C ASP A 101 -9.46 -10.22 12.57
N ALA A 102 -8.93 -11.38 12.97
CA ALA A 102 -7.78 -11.47 13.87
C ALA A 102 -6.49 -10.90 13.24
N GLU A 103 -6.24 -11.16 11.95
CA GLU A 103 -5.12 -10.55 11.23
C GLU A 103 -5.28 -9.02 11.14
N MET A 104 -6.46 -8.53 10.75
CA MET A 104 -6.74 -7.10 10.64
C MET A 104 -6.56 -6.39 11.99
N LEU A 105 -7.01 -7.03 13.08
CA LEU A 105 -6.79 -6.54 14.43
C LEU A 105 -5.30 -6.51 14.77
N GLY A 106 -4.56 -7.60 14.52
CA GLY A 106 -3.12 -7.66 14.77
C GLY A 106 -2.33 -6.58 14.01
N ARG A 107 -2.75 -6.25 12.78
CA ARG A 107 -2.18 -5.13 12.00
C ARG A 107 -2.52 -3.78 12.60
N ALA A 108 -3.75 -3.58 13.05
CA ALA A 108 -4.15 -2.34 13.72
C ALA A 108 -3.37 -2.14 15.04
N ASP A 109 -3.19 -3.19 15.83
CA ASP A 109 -2.35 -3.18 17.04
C ASP A 109 -0.89 -2.85 16.72
N ALA A 110 -0.31 -3.46 15.70
CA ALA A 110 1.07 -3.17 15.28
C ALA A 110 1.22 -1.72 14.81
N LYS A 111 0.24 -1.20 14.06
CA LYS A 111 0.23 0.20 13.60
C LYS A 111 0.09 1.16 14.78
N LEU A 112 -0.81 0.89 15.72
CA LEU A 112 -0.99 1.72 16.91
C LEU A 112 0.30 1.80 17.73
N LYS A 113 0.98 0.67 17.97
CA LYS A 113 2.28 0.66 18.65
C LYS A 113 3.31 1.51 17.94
N ALA A 114 3.42 1.38 16.61
CA ALA A 114 4.35 2.19 15.83
C ALA A 114 4.02 3.70 15.90
N GLU A 115 2.73 4.07 15.88
CA GLU A 115 2.29 5.46 16.04
C GLU A 115 2.58 6.01 17.45
N GLU A 116 2.38 5.22 18.50
CA GLU A 116 2.73 5.58 19.88
C GLU A 116 4.24 5.81 20.04
N GLU A 117 5.06 4.94 19.48
CA GLU A 117 6.52 5.08 19.50
C GLU A 117 6.98 6.32 18.71
N ALA A 118 6.40 6.55 17.53
CA ALA A 118 6.69 7.74 16.73
C ALA A 118 6.29 9.03 17.45
N LEU A 119 5.14 9.04 18.14
CA LEU A 119 4.68 10.18 18.91
C LEU A 119 5.58 10.45 20.12
N TYR A 120 6.06 9.41 20.82
CA TYR A 120 7.02 9.55 21.90
C TYR A 120 8.33 10.18 21.40
N LEU A 121 8.84 9.71 20.26
CA LEU A 121 10.08 10.23 19.67
C LEU A 121 9.90 11.67 19.18
N ASN A 122 8.76 12.02 18.59
CA ASN A 122 8.48 13.41 18.20
C ASN A 122 8.42 14.35 19.41
N GLN A 123 7.79 13.93 20.50
CA GLN A 123 7.79 14.71 21.75
C GLN A 123 9.22 14.94 22.26
N LEU A 124 10.08 13.93 22.19
CA LEU A 124 11.48 14.04 22.58
C LEU A 124 12.25 15.06 21.72
N LEU A 125 11.97 15.11 20.42
CA LEU A 125 12.56 16.10 19.50
C LEU A 125 12.11 17.53 19.80
N ASP A 126 10.87 17.72 20.27
CA ASP A 126 10.31 19.03 20.59
C ASP A 126 10.74 19.58 21.97
N LEU A 127 11.33 18.76 22.84
CA LEU A 127 11.82 19.22 24.16
C LEU A 127 12.91 20.30 24.04
N THR A 128 12.93 21.22 25.00
CA THR A 128 14.01 22.20 25.13
C THR A 128 15.29 21.54 25.70
N PRO A 129 16.48 22.13 25.49
CA PRO A 129 17.74 21.59 26.03
C PRO A 129 17.71 21.42 27.56
N ASP A 130 17.13 22.39 28.27
CA ASP A 130 16.96 22.33 29.72
C ASP A 130 15.99 21.21 30.16
N GLN A 131 14.95 20.93 29.37
CA GLN A 131 14.01 19.82 29.62
C GLN A 131 14.64 18.46 29.31
N LEU A 132 15.49 18.38 28.28
CA LEU A 132 16.25 17.17 27.95
C LEU A 132 17.25 16.82 29.07
N ALA A 133 17.97 17.82 29.60
CA ALA A 133 18.88 17.63 30.72
C ALA A 133 18.17 17.12 31.99
N ALA A 134 16.93 17.55 32.23
CA ALA A 134 16.12 17.10 33.35
C ALA A 134 15.52 15.69 33.18
N ILE A 135 15.46 15.16 31.95
CA ILE A 135 14.81 13.88 31.60
C ILE A 135 15.85 12.81 31.20
N ASN A 136 17.14 13.06 31.38
CA ASN A 136 18.25 12.22 30.91
C ASN A 136 18.07 10.70 31.17
N GLU A 137 17.50 10.30 32.33
CA GLU A 137 17.22 8.88 32.61
C GLU A 137 16.21 8.22 31.66
N LYS A 138 15.23 8.95 31.12
CA LYS A 138 14.28 8.40 30.14
C LYS A 138 14.85 8.30 28.73
N ILE A 139 15.89 9.08 28.41
CA ILE A 139 16.60 9.00 27.13
C ILE A 139 17.42 7.70 27.08
N SER A 140 18.06 7.34 28.20
CA SER A 140 18.74 6.05 28.36
C SER A 140 17.80 4.83 28.28
N ALA A 141 16.49 5.01 28.47
CA ALA A 141 15.50 3.93 28.38
C ALA A 141 15.04 3.61 26.95
N LEU A 142 15.42 4.42 25.95
CA LEU A 142 15.14 4.14 24.55
C LEU A 142 15.91 2.89 24.09
N THR A 143 15.25 1.98 23.38
CA THR A 143 15.96 0.82 22.84
C THR A 143 16.63 1.14 21.50
N PRO A 144 17.72 0.44 21.14
CA PRO A 144 18.32 0.52 19.80
C PRO A 144 17.30 0.29 18.67
N GLU A 145 16.33 -0.60 18.89
CA GLU A 145 15.28 -0.92 17.92
C GLU A 145 14.35 0.27 17.68
N GLN A 146 13.98 1.00 18.74
CA GLN A 146 13.18 2.22 18.64
C GLN A 146 13.90 3.36 17.91
N LEU A 147 15.23 3.40 18.00
CA LEU A 147 16.03 4.39 17.27
C LEU A 147 16.17 4.02 15.79
N ARG A 148 16.23 2.72 15.46
CA ARG A 148 16.23 2.25 14.07
C ARG A 148 14.90 2.48 13.36
N SER A 149 13.77 2.47 14.09
CA SER A 149 12.45 2.72 13.51
C SER A 149 12.19 4.20 13.19
N LEU A 150 13.09 5.11 13.59
CA LEU A 150 13.00 6.53 13.23
C LEU A 150 13.04 6.74 11.72
N THR A 151 12.23 7.68 11.25
CA THR A 151 12.28 8.13 9.86
C THR A 151 13.52 9.01 9.60
N ALA A 152 13.93 9.15 8.34
CA ALA A 152 15.05 10.01 7.96
C ALA A 152 14.81 11.48 8.35
N GLU A 153 13.58 11.96 8.24
CA GLU A 153 13.19 13.31 8.66
C GLU A 153 13.31 13.49 10.18
N GLN A 154 12.88 12.50 10.97
CA GLN A 154 13.02 12.56 12.43
C GLN A 154 14.48 12.56 12.85
N ARG A 155 15.34 11.74 12.21
CA ARG A 155 16.79 11.76 12.44
C ARG A 155 17.40 13.12 12.07
N ALA A 156 16.99 13.72 10.96
CA ALA A 156 17.48 15.04 10.54
C ALA A 156 17.09 16.18 11.48
N ARG A 157 16.01 16.00 12.27
CA ARG A 157 15.54 16.97 13.26
C ARG A 157 16.13 16.74 14.66
N MET A 158 16.96 15.71 14.85
CA MET A 158 17.62 15.46 16.14
C MET A 158 18.56 16.59 16.51
N LYS A 159 18.38 17.13 17.71
CA LYS A 159 19.24 18.17 18.27
C LYS A 159 20.55 17.56 18.78
N PRO A 160 21.70 18.26 18.69
CA PRO A 160 22.99 17.75 19.15
C PRO A 160 23.02 17.41 20.64
N GLU A 161 22.23 18.10 21.46
CA GLU A 161 22.07 17.83 22.90
C GLU A 161 21.39 16.48 23.15
N LEU A 162 20.43 16.10 22.31
CA LEU A 162 19.79 14.78 22.39
C LEU A 162 20.77 13.68 22.00
N LEU A 163 21.58 13.90 20.96
CA LEU A 163 22.63 12.95 20.55
C LEU A 163 23.69 12.76 21.64
N ALA A 164 24.04 13.82 22.37
CA ALA A 164 24.97 13.76 23.50
C ALA A 164 24.43 12.99 24.72
N ALA A 165 23.10 12.86 24.83
CA ALA A 165 22.43 12.12 25.90
C ALA A 165 22.25 10.62 25.58
N LEU A 166 22.51 10.18 24.34
CA LEU A 166 22.40 8.78 23.95
C LEU A 166 23.66 7.98 24.31
N SER A 167 23.44 6.72 24.67
CA SER A 167 24.50 5.72 24.87
C SER A 167 25.19 5.33 23.56
N ALA A 168 26.41 4.79 23.64
CA ALA A 168 27.14 4.33 22.46
C ALA A 168 26.37 3.28 21.63
N GLU A 169 25.66 2.35 22.29
CA GLU A 169 24.82 1.34 21.62
C GLU A 169 23.61 1.95 20.90
N GLN A 170 23.04 3.02 21.46
CA GLN A 170 21.92 3.76 20.87
C GLN A 170 22.38 4.59 19.67
N LEU A 171 23.57 5.21 19.76
CA LEU A 171 24.18 5.94 18.64
C LEU A 171 24.52 5.00 17.47
N ALA A 172 25.05 3.81 17.76
CA ALA A 172 25.29 2.78 16.73
C ALA A 172 24.00 2.27 16.06
N ALA A 173 22.84 2.45 16.70
CA ALA A 173 21.54 2.12 16.13
C ALA A 173 20.96 3.21 15.23
N LEU A 174 21.44 4.46 15.37
CA LEU A 174 21.07 5.60 14.53
C LEU A 174 21.89 5.68 13.25
N GLU A 175 23.07 5.06 13.22
CA GLU A 175 23.85 4.96 11.99
C GLU A 175 23.04 4.17 10.96
N PRO A 176 22.83 4.72 9.74
CA PRO A 176 22.15 3.99 8.68
C PRO A 176 22.93 2.69 8.47
N THR A 177 22.24 1.57 8.62
CA THR A 177 22.79 0.27 8.22
C THR A 177 22.93 0.39 6.71
N GLY A 178 24.16 0.65 6.26
CA GLY A 178 24.46 0.78 4.85
C GLY A 178 24.20 -0.57 4.19
N GLU A 179 23.04 -0.66 3.54
CA GLU A 179 22.71 -1.66 2.52
C GLU A 179 22.36 -0.92 1.22
#